data_AF-A0A2G9MZP2-F1
#
_entry.id   AF-A0A2G9MZP2-F1
#
_cell.length_a   1.000
_cell.length_b   1.000
_cell.length_c   1.000
_cell.angle_alpha   90.00
_cell.angle_beta   90.00
_cell.angle_gamma   90.00
#
_symmetry.space_group_name_H-M   'P 1'
#
loop_
_entity.id
_entity.type
_entity.pdbx_description
1 polymer ?
#
loop_
_entity_poly.entity_id
_entity_poly.type
_entity_poly.pdbx_seq_one_letter_code
_entity_poly.pdbx_strand_id
1 'polypeptide(L)'
;LSDYAKSAGVGGIIHSDEDMVKYGITQAEISVLRTRLGMESTDAFVLAAGEERIARKALLAVWSRALESEIPSETRRALPDGASEYMRPIAGGSRMYPETDVPPIRIGQAELERVKNEVGGRNAEEVKNRINSLLNPELAVQILKSRHLNLFLRLCDEGHDAKLIAITLTKTLTELRREGVELRDANSSLIDLFFLYSEGIFVKGAIPHLLRKMAEGKGCEDAVKELGLLRITGEGLKRIVEEEEGSMAGIMKKYSLLIDADELKEFLRGYKAD
;
A
#
# COMPACT_ATOMS: atom_id res chain seq x y z
N LEU A 1 -24.19 9.38 -26.84
CA LEU A 1 -25.67 9.24 -26.83
C LEU A 1 -26.15 8.09 -25.95
N SER A 2 -25.64 6.86 -26.15
CA SER A 2 -26.05 5.68 -25.37
C SER A 2 -25.94 5.85 -23.85
N ASP A 3 -24.82 6.39 -23.33
CA ASP A 3 -24.64 6.58 -21.89
C ASP A 3 -25.68 7.54 -21.27
N TYR A 4 -26.04 8.60 -21.99
CA TYR A 4 -27.08 9.54 -21.58
C TYR A 4 -28.45 8.87 -21.54
N ALA A 5 -28.75 8.02 -22.52
CA ALA A 5 -29.97 7.23 -22.54
C ALA A 5 -30.02 6.26 -21.34
N LYS A 6 -28.93 5.53 -21.07
CA LYS A 6 -28.83 4.59 -19.94
C LYS A 6 -29.08 5.25 -18.59
N SER A 7 -28.69 6.52 -18.42
CA SER A 7 -28.99 7.30 -17.21
C SER A 7 -30.49 7.46 -16.93
N ALA A 8 -31.34 7.36 -17.97
CA ALA A 8 -32.79 7.40 -17.85
C ALA A 8 -33.42 6.03 -17.51
N GLY A 9 -32.63 4.95 -17.50
CA GLY A 9 -33.07 3.61 -17.10
C GLY A 9 -33.26 2.59 -18.22
N VAL A 10 -32.89 2.90 -19.48
CA VAL A 10 -32.86 1.90 -20.57
C VAL A 10 -31.54 1.12 -20.57
N GLY A 11 -31.53 -0.09 -21.15
CA GLY A 11 -30.29 -0.86 -21.34
C GLY A 11 -29.36 -0.28 -22.42
N GLY A 12 -29.91 0.53 -23.33
CA GLY A 12 -29.19 1.17 -24.43
C GLY A 12 -30.16 1.78 -25.44
N ILE A 13 -29.61 2.22 -26.56
CA ILE A 13 -30.34 2.73 -27.73
C ILE A 13 -29.82 2.02 -28.97
N ILE A 14 -30.57 2.09 -30.06
CA ILE A 14 -30.15 1.65 -31.39
C ILE A 14 -30.20 2.87 -32.30
N HIS A 15 -29.10 3.24 -32.95
CA HIS A 15 -29.07 4.36 -33.90
C HIS A 15 -28.78 3.91 -35.34
N SER A 16 -29.23 4.71 -36.32
CA SER A 16 -29.23 4.37 -37.75
C SER A 16 -27.88 3.98 -38.37
N ASP A 17 -26.76 4.30 -37.71
CA ASP A 17 -25.40 3.98 -38.19
C ASP A 17 -24.89 2.62 -37.67
N GLU A 18 -25.64 1.98 -36.77
CA GLU A 18 -25.34 0.64 -36.31
C GLU A 18 -25.82 -0.42 -37.31
N ASP A 19 -25.23 -1.62 -37.21
CA ASP A 19 -25.64 -2.76 -38.02
C ASP A 19 -26.98 -3.32 -37.52
N MET A 20 -28.07 -2.87 -38.14
CA MET A 20 -29.45 -3.24 -37.83
C MET A 20 -29.72 -4.74 -37.92
N VAL A 21 -28.94 -5.48 -38.71
CA VAL A 21 -29.10 -6.94 -38.87
C VAL A 21 -28.75 -7.65 -37.55
N LYS A 22 -27.78 -7.13 -36.79
CA LYS A 22 -27.42 -7.67 -35.46
C LYS A 22 -28.55 -7.55 -34.45
N TYR A 23 -29.47 -6.62 -34.66
CA TYR A 23 -30.66 -6.41 -33.84
C TYR A 23 -31.91 -7.11 -34.39
N GLY A 24 -31.79 -7.82 -35.52
CA GLY A 24 -32.92 -8.51 -36.16
C GLY A 24 -33.91 -7.60 -36.88
N ILE A 25 -33.54 -6.34 -37.16
CA ILE A 25 -34.40 -5.37 -37.85
C ILE A 25 -34.17 -5.46 -39.36
N THR A 26 -35.24 -5.66 -40.12
CA THR A 26 -35.21 -5.82 -41.58
C THR A 26 -35.12 -4.48 -42.32
N GLN A 27 -34.60 -4.51 -43.56
CA GLN A 27 -34.57 -3.32 -44.41
C GLN A 27 -35.97 -2.75 -44.70
N ALA A 28 -36.98 -3.61 -44.81
CA ALA A 28 -38.37 -3.18 -44.99
C ALA A 28 -38.88 -2.37 -43.78
N GLU A 29 -38.58 -2.81 -42.55
CA GLU A 29 -38.94 -2.09 -41.33
C GLU A 29 -38.22 -0.74 -41.24
N ILE A 30 -36.95 -0.69 -41.62
CA ILE A 30 -36.17 0.57 -41.70
C ILE A 30 -36.77 1.53 -42.72
N SER A 31 -37.15 1.05 -43.91
CA SER A 31 -37.80 1.87 -44.94
C SER A 31 -39.11 2.46 -44.43
N VAL A 32 -39.96 1.65 -43.78
CA VAL A 32 -41.22 2.12 -43.18
C VAL A 32 -40.97 3.18 -42.10
N LEU A 33 -39.96 2.96 -41.23
CA LEU A 33 -39.60 3.90 -40.19
C LEU A 33 -39.14 5.24 -40.78
N ARG A 34 -38.23 5.21 -41.76
CA ARG A 34 -37.73 6.41 -42.46
C ARG A 34 -38.86 7.20 -43.10
N THR A 35 -39.79 6.53 -43.78
CA THR A 35 -40.96 7.19 -44.37
C THR A 35 -41.87 7.80 -43.30
N ARG A 36 -42.14 7.10 -42.20
CA ARG A 36 -42.98 7.62 -41.10
C ARG A 36 -42.38 8.83 -40.40
N LEU A 37 -41.06 8.87 -40.28
CA LEU A 37 -40.33 9.99 -39.68
C LEU A 37 -40.09 11.13 -40.68
N GLY A 38 -40.41 10.94 -41.96
CA GLY A 38 -40.18 11.95 -43.00
C GLY A 38 -38.70 12.25 -43.25
N MET A 39 -37.83 11.25 -43.08
CA MET A 39 -36.38 11.43 -43.11
C MET A 39 -35.85 11.68 -44.53
N GLU A 40 -34.91 12.62 -44.64
CA GLU A 40 -34.07 12.83 -45.81
C GLU A 40 -32.80 11.97 -45.75
N SER A 41 -31.96 12.03 -46.80
CA SER A 41 -30.75 11.20 -46.91
C SER A 41 -29.68 11.51 -45.86
N THR A 42 -29.69 12.72 -45.31
CA THR A 42 -28.73 13.18 -44.28
C THR A 42 -29.22 12.95 -42.85
N ASP A 43 -30.46 12.51 -42.68
CA ASP A 43 -31.05 12.35 -41.36
C ASP A 43 -30.70 10.99 -40.74
N ALA A 44 -30.55 10.99 -39.42
CA ALA A 44 -30.35 9.82 -38.60
C ALA A 44 -31.53 9.61 -37.65
N PHE A 45 -31.76 8.38 -37.22
CA PHE A 45 -32.77 8.06 -36.21
C PHE A 45 -32.15 7.34 -35.02
N VAL A 46 -32.82 7.45 -33.87
CA VAL A 46 -32.50 6.70 -32.66
C VAL A 46 -33.76 6.02 -32.14
N LEU A 47 -33.64 4.75 -31.78
CA LEU A 47 -34.68 3.95 -31.17
C LEU A 47 -34.32 3.63 -29.72
N ALA A 48 -35.32 3.63 -28.85
CA ALA A 48 -35.22 3.13 -27.49
C ALA A 48 -36.40 2.18 -27.25
N ALA A 49 -36.11 0.96 -26.80
CA ALA A 49 -37.11 -0.06 -26.51
C ALA A 49 -37.22 -0.29 -25.00
N GLY A 50 -38.45 -0.31 -24.48
CA GLY A 50 -38.73 -0.49 -23.05
C GLY A 50 -40.11 0.04 -22.69
N GLU A 51 -40.38 0.18 -21.39
CA GLU A 51 -41.58 0.85 -20.90
C GLU A 51 -41.66 2.28 -21.48
N GLU A 52 -42.81 2.66 -22.03
CA GLU A 52 -43.01 3.93 -22.76
C GLU A 52 -42.45 5.14 -21.99
N ARG A 53 -42.71 5.22 -20.68
CA ARG A 53 -42.24 6.31 -19.83
C ARG A 53 -40.71 6.38 -19.75
N ILE A 54 -40.04 5.24 -19.68
CA ILE A 54 -38.58 5.14 -19.59
C ILE A 54 -37.95 5.41 -20.96
N ALA A 55 -38.48 4.79 -22.02
CA ALA A 55 -38.03 4.99 -23.39
C ALA A 55 -38.15 6.46 -23.82
N ARG A 56 -39.26 7.12 -23.49
CA ARG A 56 -39.45 8.55 -23.79
C ARG A 56 -38.43 9.44 -23.06
N LYS A 57 -38.13 9.16 -21.79
CA LYS A 57 -37.09 9.88 -21.05
C LYS A 57 -35.70 9.67 -21.66
N ALA A 58 -35.39 8.45 -22.08
CA ALA A 58 -34.13 8.12 -22.73
C ALA A 58 -33.98 8.87 -24.07
N LEU A 59 -35.02 8.90 -24.91
CA LEU A 59 -35.02 9.66 -26.16
C LEU A 59 -34.88 11.17 -25.93
N LEU A 60 -35.49 11.72 -24.88
CA LEU A 60 -35.27 13.13 -24.50
C LEU A 60 -33.81 13.40 -24.09
N ALA A 61 -33.20 12.52 -23.31
CA ALA A 61 -31.78 12.66 -22.92
C ALA A 61 -30.84 12.56 -24.14
N VAL A 62 -31.13 11.66 -25.08
CA VAL A 62 -30.42 11.56 -26.36
C VAL A 62 -30.59 12.84 -27.17
N TRP A 63 -31.82 13.33 -27.31
CA TRP A 63 -32.13 14.55 -28.04
C TRP A 63 -31.38 15.75 -27.47
N SER A 64 -31.43 15.96 -26.15
CA SER A 64 -30.68 17.03 -25.48
C SER A 64 -29.17 16.93 -25.77
N ARG A 65 -28.58 15.73 -25.66
CA ARG A 65 -27.16 15.53 -25.95
C ARG A 65 -26.83 15.71 -27.43
N ALA A 66 -27.71 15.34 -28.35
CA ALA A 66 -27.50 15.47 -29.79
C ALA A 66 -27.52 16.94 -30.25
N LEU A 67 -28.25 17.82 -29.54
CA LEU A 67 -28.28 19.26 -29.80
C LEU A 67 -27.06 20.01 -29.26
N GLU A 68 -26.30 19.43 -28.33
CA GLU A 68 -25.10 20.07 -27.78
C GLU A 68 -23.94 20.03 -28.78
N SER A 69 -23.55 21.22 -29.27
CA SER A 69 -22.44 21.41 -30.21
C SER A 69 -21.06 21.49 -29.53
N GLU A 70 -21.05 21.72 -28.22
CA GLU A 70 -19.82 21.84 -27.41
C GLU A 70 -19.54 20.56 -26.61
N ILE A 71 -18.34 20.47 -26.02
CA ILE A 71 -18.02 19.39 -25.08
C ILE A 71 -18.79 19.65 -23.78
N PRO A 72 -19.72 18.76 -23.38
CA PRO A 72 -20.53 18.98 -22.20
C PRO A 72 -19.71 18.99 -20.91
N SER A 73 -20.12 19.86 -20.00
CA SER A 73 -19.64 19.89 -18.63
C SER A 73 -20.27 18.76 -17.82
N GLU A 74 -19.58 17.62 -17.73
CA GLU A 74 -20.09 16.39 -17.13
C GLU A 74 -19.04 15.68 -16.25
N THR A 75 -19.53 14.82 -15.35
CA THR A 75 -18.66 13.91 -14.60
C THR A 75 -18.56 12.58 -15.33
N ARG A 76 -17.33 12.12 -15.60
CA ARG A 76 -17.03 10.86 -16.30
C ARG A 76 -16.23 9.92 -15.40
N ARG A 77 -16.43 8.61 -15.54
CA ARG A 77 -15.59 7.59 -14.89
C ARG A 77 -14.49 7.13 -15.84
N ALA A 78 -13.29 6.87 -15.30
CA ALA A 78 -12.19 6.29 -16.07
C ALA A 78 -12.42 4.80 -16.30
N LEU A 79 -12.06 4.32 -17.49
CA LEU A 79 -12.11 2.92 -17.88
C LEU A 79 -10.69 2.32 -17.91
N PRO A 80 -10.53 0.99 -17.75
CA PRO A 80 -9.21 0.33 -17.72
C PRO A 80 -8.37 0.50 -19.00
N ASP A 81 -9.02 0.75 -20.14
CA ASP A 81 -8.39 1.01 -21.44
C ASP A 81 -7.91 2.46 -21.60
N GLY A 82 -8.11 3.31 -20.58
CA GLY A 82 -7.77 4.73 -20.60
C GLY A 82 -8.86 5.61 -21.20
N ALA A 83 -9.98 5.04 -21.67
CA ALA A 83 -11.15 5.81 -22.07
C ALA A 83 -11.93 6.31 -20.85
N SER A 84 -13.04 7.02 -21.10
CA SER A 84 -13.95 7.45 -20.04
C SER A 84 -15.40 7.29 -20.48
N GLU A 85 -16.30 7.15 -19.52
CA GLU A 85 -17.75 6.97 -19.75
C GLU A 85 -18.53 8.00 -18.93
N TYR A 86 -19.63 8.50 -19.50
CA TYR A 86 -20.51 9.43 -18.79
C TYR A 86 -21.10 8.80 -17.53
N MET A 87 -21.15 9.57 -16.44
CA MET A 87 -21.75 9.13 -15.19
C MET A 87 -22.93 10.01 -14.77
N ARG A 88 -22.75 11.33 -14.77
CA ARG A 88 -23.78 12.30 -14.35
C ARG A 88 -23.40 13.72 -14.77
N PRO A 89 -24.35 14.69 -14.78
CA PRO A 89 -24.02 16.10 -14.91
C PRO A 89 -23.09 16.55 -13.76
N ILE A 90 -22.33 17.63 -13.97
CA ILE A 90 -21.54 18.23 -12.89
C ILE A 90 -22.47 18.61 -11.73
N ALA A 91 -22.06 18.31 -10.51
CA ALA A 91 -22.77 18.75 -9.32
C ALA A 91 -22.83 20.28 -9.30
N GLY A 92 -24.00 20.85 -9.02
CA GLY A 92 -24.13 22.29 -8.84
C GLY A 92 -23.19 22.82 -7.74
N GLY A 93 -22.95 24.13 -7.74
CA GLY A 93 -22.05 24.76 -6.76
C GLY A 93 -22.45 24.41 -5.32
N SER A 94 -21.46 23.98 -4.52
CA SER A 94 -21.66 23.70 -3.11
C SER A 94 -21.99 25.00 -2.36
N ARG A 95 -23.12 25.02 -1.64
CA ARG A 95 -23.43 26.10 -0.69
C ARG A 95 -22.63 25.85 0.57
N MET A 96 -21.70 26.75 0.89
CA MET A 96 -20.94 26.68 2.13
C MET A 96 -21.49 27.69 3.14
N TYR A 97 -21.70 27.25 4.36
CA TYR A 97 -21.96 28.09 5.53
C TYR A 97 -20.94 27.71 6.61
N PRO A 98 -20.50 28.66 7.47
CA PRO A 98 -19.63 28.32 8.59
C PRO A 98 -20.27 27.26 9.48
N GLU A 99 -19.50 26.23 9.84
CA GLU A 99 -19.89 25.23 10.84
C GLU A 99 -19.92 25.90 12.22
N THR A 100 -21.11 26.12 12.78
CA THR A 100 -21.30 26.88 14.02
C THR A 100 -21.10 26.04 15.27
N ASP A 101 -21.18 24.71 15.15
CA ASP A 101 -21.01 23.79 16.30
C ASP A 101 -19.52 23.64 16.69
N VAL A 102 -18.61 24.07 15.81
CA VAL A 102 -17.17 23.99 16.03
C VAL A 102 -16.58 25.39 16.27
N PRO A 103 -16.01 25.66 17.46
CA PRO A 103 -15.30 26.89 17.72
C PRO A 103 -14.12 27.11 16.74
N PRO A 104 -13.82 28.37 16.35
CA PRO A 104 -12.67 28.65 15.50
C PRO A 104 -11.34 28.20 16.12
N ILE A 105 -10.54 27.45 15.36
CA ILE A 105 -9.20 27.02 15.76
C ILE A 105 -8.20 28.14 15.43
N ARG A 106 -7.55 28.70 16.46
CA ARG A 106 -6.48 29.70 16.28
C ARG A 106 -5.12 29.00 16.27
N ILE A 107 -4.46 29.01 15.12
CA ILE A 107 -3.09 28.49 14.99
C ILE A 107 -2.11 29.64 15.24
N GLY A 108 -1.35 29.56 16.33
CA GLY A 108 -0.36 30.58 16.69
C GLY A 108 0.99 30.38 15.99
N GLN A 109 1.80 31.44 15.91
CA GLN A 109 3.13 31.36 15.27
C GLN A 109 4.04 30.33 15.96
N ALA A 110 4.02 30.26 17.29
CA ALA A 110 4.84 29.30 18.03
C ALA A 110 4.46 27.84 17.70
N GLU A 111 3.17 27.56 17.53
CA GLU A 111 2.69 26.23 17.15
C GLU A 111 3.07 25.90 15.70
N LEU A 112 2.97 26.88 14.80
CA LEU A 112 3.40 26.74 13.41
C LEU A 112 4.91 26.46 13.31
N GLU A 113 5.75 27.21 14.02
CA GLU A 113 7.21 27.00 14.04
C GLU A 113 7.56 25.66 14.68
N ARG A 114 6.87 25.27 15.75
CA ARG A 114 7.05 23.95 16.38
C ARG A 114 6.78 22.82 15.37
N VAL A 115 5.62 22.84 14.70
CA VAL A 115 5.26 21.81 13.70
C VAL A 115 6.23 21.84 12.51
N LYS A 116 6.62 23.02 12.04
CA LYS A 116 7.59 23.16 10.95
C LYS A 116 8.94 22.55 11.30
N ASN A 117 9.40 22.70 12.55
CA ASN A 117 10.63 22.10 13.04
C ASN A 117 10.48 20.60 13.32
N GLU A 118 9.34 20.14 13.85
CA GLU A 118 9.04 18.73 14.13
C GLU A 118 8.88 17.90 12.85
N VAL A 119 8.10 18.39 11.89
CA VAL A 119 7.95 17.78 10.55
C VAL A 119 9.23 17.95 9.75
N GLY A 120 10.00 19.00 10.07
CA GLY A 120 11.36 19.28 9.63
C GLY A 120 11.55 18.93 8.17
N GLY A 121 11.12 19.83 7.26
CA GLY A 121 11.03 19.62 5.81
C GLY A 121 12.07 18.66 5.24
N ARG A 122 11.80 17.36 5.31
CA ARG A 122 12.72 16.35 4.82
C ARG A 122 12.66 16.43 3.32
N ASN A 123 13.69 17.01 2.72
CA ASN A 123 13.84 16.98 1.29
C ASN A 123 13.83 15.51 0.86
N ALA A 124 12.88 15.14 0.00
CA ALA A 124 12.72 13.77 -0.44
C ALA A 124 14.02 13.23 -1.05
N GLU A 125 14.80 14.10 -1.70
CA GLU A 125 16.09 13.75 -2.29
C GLU A 125 17.16 13.52 -1.21
N GLU A 126 17.18 14.28 -0.12
CA GLU A 126 18.10 14.06 1.01
C GLU A 126 17.82 12.73 1.71
N VAL A 127 16.55 12.42 1.96
CA VAL A 127 16.14 11.14 2.56
C VAL A 127 16.52 9.98 1.65
N LYS A 128 16.26 10.10 0.35
CA LYS A 128 16.64 9.11 -0.65
C LYS A 128 18.15 8.90 -0.70
N ASN A 129 18.93 9.98 -0.74
CA ASN A 129 20.40 9.91 -0.75
C ASN A 129 20.94 9.27 0.53
N ARG A 130 20.39 9.64 1.69
CA ARG A 130 20.76 9.05 2.99
C ARG A 130 20.45 7.55 3.03
N ILE A 131 19.32 7.11 2.50
CA ILE A 131 18.97 5.68 2.50
C ILE A 131 19.85 4.91 1.51
N ASN A 132 20.12 5.49 0.33
CA ASN A 132 21.01 4.90 -0.66
C ASN A 132 22.46 4.79 -0.18
N SER A 133 22.91 5.62 0.77
CA SER A 133 24.25 5.49 1.36
C SER A 133 24.33 4.42 2.45
N LEU A 134 23.21 4.09 3.11
CA LEU A 134 23.14 3.11 4.19
C LEU A 134 22.84 1.68 3.69
N LEU A 135 22.13 1.56 2.57
CA LEU A 135 21.59 0.29 2.08
C LEU A 135 21.96 0.04 0.62
N ASN A 136 21.90 -1.22 0.22
CA ASN A 136 21.94 -1.56 -1.19
C ASN A 136 20.68 -1.05 -1.92
N PRO A 137 20.72 -0.91 -3.27
CA PRO A 137 19.61 -0.33 -4.02
C PRO A 137 18.26 -1.03 -3.81
N GLU A 138 18.25 -2.35 -3.65
CA GLU A 138 17.03 -3.13 -3.47
C GLU A 138 16.37 -2.82 -2.12
N LEU A 139 17.11 -2.90 -1.01
CA LEU A 139 16.63 -2.60 0.33
C LEU A 139 16.29 -1.12 0.48
N ALA A 140 17.05 -0.23 -0.17
CA ALA A 140 16.79 1.21 -0.19
C ALA A 140 15.41 1.51 -0.77
N VAL A 141 15.09 0.95 -1.95
CA VAL A 141 13.77 1.13 -2.58
C VAL A 141 12.65 0.56 -1.71
N GLN A 142 12.87 -0.59 -1.07
CA GLN A 142 11.88 -1.18 -0.18
C GLN A 142 11.60 -0.28 1.03
N ILE A 143 12.64 0.29 1.67
CA ILE A 143 12.48 1.18 2.82
C ILE A 143 11.85 2.52 2.43
N LEU A 144 12.25 3.11 1.29
CA LEU A 144 11.66 4.36 0.79
C LEU A 144 10.16 4.25 0.53
N LYS A 145 9.69 3.07 0.11
CA LYS A 145 8.26 2.79 -0.10
C LYS A 145 7.56 2.24 1.14
N SER A 146 8.29 2.02 2.23
CA SER A 146 7.75 1.41 3.44
C SER A 146 7.09 2.44 4.34
N ARG A 147 5.97 2.06 4.93
CA ARG A 147 5.35 2.79 6.06
C ARG A 147 6.26 2.91 7.29
N HIS A 148 7.31 2.09 7.37
CA HIS A 148 8.27 2.08 8.47
C HIS A 148 9.49 2.99 8.24
N LEU A 149 9.48 3.83 7.19
CA LEU A 149 10.57 4.75 6.86
C LEU A 149 11.04 5.60 8.06
N ASN A 150 10.10 6.19 8.81
CA ASN A 150 10.43 7.03 9.95
C ASN A 150 11.06 6.23 11.10
N LEU A 151 10.57 5.01 11.35
CA LEU A 151 11.12 4.11 12.36
C LEU A 151 12.55 3.68 11.97
N PHE A 152 12.76 3.33 10.70
CA PHE A 152 14.09 3.01 10.18
C PHE A 152 15.08 4.15 10.42
N LEU A 153 14.73 5.40 10.03
CA LEU A 153 15.61 6.54 10.21
C LEU A 153 15.94 6.78 11.68
N ARG A 154 14.92 6.69 12.55
CA ARG A 154 15.10 6.83 13.99
C ARG A 154 16.05 5.78 14.58
N LEU A 155 15.85 4.50 14.25
CA LEU A 155 16.72 3.44 14.75
C LEU A 155 18.16 3.58 14.23
N CYS A 156 18.34 4.04 12.99
CA CYS A 156 19.66 4.39 12.46
C CYS A 156 20.29 5.58 13.22
N ASP A 157 19.51 6.60 13.58
CA ASP A 157 19.97 7.74 14.39
C ASP A 157 20.36 7.32 15.82
N GLU A 158 19.71 6.28 16.35
CA GLU A 158 20.04 5.64 17.64
C GLU A 158 21.29 4.72 17.54
N GLY A 159 21.88 4.56 16.36
CA GLY A 159 23.15 3.84 16.16
C GLY A 159 23.00 2.36 15.79
N HIS A 160 21.79 1.87 15.53
CA HIS A 160 21.54 0.47 15.17
C HIS A 160 21.96 0.15 13.72
N ASP A 161 22.30 -1.11 13.43
CA ASP A 161 22.73 -1.54 12.09
C ASP A 161 21.62 -1.37 11.04
N ALA A 162 21.82 -0.45 10.10
CA ALA A 162 20.87 -0.12 9.05
C ALA A 162 20.41 -1.36 8.27
N LYS A 163 21.32 -2.26 7.93
CA LYS A 163 21.00 -3.43 7.11
C LYS A 163 20.08 -4.40 7.85
N LEU A 164 20.36 -4.68 9.12
CA LEU A 164 19.53 -5.54 9.96
C LEU A 164 18.14 -4.95 10.18
N ILE A 165 18.05 -3.64 10.44
CA ILE A 165 16.77 -2.94 10.58
C ILE A 165 15.98 -3.07 9.29
N ALA A 166 16.61 -2.79 8.14
CA ALA A 166 15.93 -2.85 6.85
C ALA A 166 15.38 -4.24 6.57
N ILE A 167 16.18 -5.29 6.77
CA ILE A 167 15.76 -6.69 6.57
C ILE A 167 14.60 -7.05 7.51
N THR A 168 14.69 -6.66 8.78
CA THR A 168 13.64 -6.96 9.77
C THR A 168 12.32 -6.30 9.39
N LEU A 169 12.37 -5.01 9.02
CA LEU A 169 11.19 -4.23 8.67
C LEU A 169 10.54 -4.64 7.34
N THR A 170 11.33 -5.02 6.33
CA THR A 170 10.80 -5.30 4.99
C THR A 170 10.55 -6.79 4.75
N LYS A 171 11.39 -7.69 5.28
CA LYS A 171 11.28 -9.13 5.08
C LYS A 171 10.61 -9.80 6.27
N THR A 172 11.22 -9.74 7.45
CA THR A 172 10.76 -10.51 8.63
C THR A 172 9.34 -10.14 9.04
N LEU A 173 9.00 -8.84 9.12
CA LEU A 173 7.62 -8.43 9.43
C LEU A 173 6.61 -8.87 8.35
N THR A 174 7.02 -8.86 7.08
CA THR A 174 6.14 -9.28 5.97
C THR A 174 5.90 -10.79 6.00
N GLU A 175 6.93 -11.58 6.32
CA GLU A 175 6.82 -13.03 6.51
C GLU A 175 5.89 -13.37 7.68
N LEU A 176 6.09 -12.74 8.84
CA LEU A 176 5.23 -12.91 10.01
C LEU A 176 3.76 -12.56 9.70
N ARG A 177 3.51 -11.45 8.99
CA ARG A 177 2.15 -11.09 8.58
C ARG A 177 1.51 -12.16 7.68
N ARG A 178 2.26 -12.75 6.74
CA ARG A 178 1.75 -13.82 5.86
C ARG A 178 1.37 -15.08 6.64
N GLU A 179 2.03 -15.31 7.78
CA GLU A 179 1.70 -16.38 8.72
C GLU A 179 0.56 -16.01 9.69
N GLY A 180 -0.02 -14.82 9.57
CA GLY A 180 -1.09 -14.34 10.46
C GLY A 180 -0.59 -13.81 11.81
N VAL A 181 0.71 -13.56 11.95
CA VAL A 181 1.33 -13.04 13.17
C VAL A 181 1.48 -11.51 13.05
N GLU A 182 0.73 -10.77 13.86
CA GLU A 182 0.80 -9.30 13.90
C GLU A 182 1.10 -8.78 15.31
N LEU A 183 2.00 -7.80 15.40
CA LEU A 183 2.33 -7.12 16.65
C LEU A 183 1.22 -6.12 17.01
N ARG A 184 0.77 -6.11 18.27
CA ARG A 184 -0.22 -5.14 18.76
C ARG A 184 0.27 -3.70 18.65
N ASP A 185 1.49 -3.44 19.13
CA ASP A 185 2.18 -2.16 18.96
C ASP A 185 3.55 -2.41 18.34
N ALA A 186 3.59 -2.38 17.01
CA ALA A 186 4.78 -2.72 16.25
C ALA A 186 5.94 -1.75 16.52
N ASN A 187 5.68 -0.46 16.71
CA ASN A 187 6.76 0.53 16.80
C ASN A 187 7.50 0.43 18.14
N SER A 188 6.77 0.42 19.26
CA SER A 188 7.40 0.27 20.59
C SER A 188 8.13 -1.07 20.71
N SER A 189 7.47 -2.16 20.30
CA SER A 189 8.05 -3.50 20.27
C SER A 189 9.37 -3.56 19.50
N LEU A 190 9.44 -2.92 18.33
CA LEU A 190 10.66 -2.92 17.52
C LEU A 190 11.76 -2.06 18.12
N ILE A 191 11.42 -0.93 18.74
CA ILE A 191 12.40 -0.10 19.46
C ILE A 191 13.01 -0.90 20.61
N ASP A 192 12.19 -1.53 21.44
CA ASP A 192 12.65 -2.35 22.57
C ASP A 192 13.51 -3.54 22.10
N LEU A 193 13.10 -4.20 21.01
CA LEU A 193 13.86 -5.30 20.41
C LEU A 193 15.26 -4.84 19.97
N PHE A 194 15.37 -3.74 19.21
CA PHE A 194 16.66 -3.26 18.72
C PHE A 194 17.53 -2.73 19.86
N PHE A 195 16.94 -2.11 20.89
CA PHE A 195 17.65 -1.71 22.10
C PHE A 195 18.29 -2.91 22.83
N LEU A 196 17.52 -3.99 23.07
CA LEU A 196 18.07 -5.18 23.72
C LEU A 196 19.09 -5.92 22.84
N TYR A 197 18.94 -5.84 21.51
CA TYR A 197 19.94 -6.34 20.58
C TYR A 197 21.26 -5.56 20.68
N SER A 198 21.20 -4.22 20.76
CA SER A 198 22.41 -3.38 20.91
C SER A 198 23.13 -3.61 22.25
N GLU A 199 22.39 -3.96 23.31
CA GLU A 199 22.95 -4.38 24.60
C GLU A 199 23.58 -5.80 24.56
N GLY A 200 23.47 -6.50 23.43
CA GLY A 200 24.07 -7.82 23.23
C GLY A 200 23.34 -8.97 23.92
N ILE A 201 22.08 -8.77 24.33
CA ILE A 201 21.29 -9.74 25.10
C ILE A 201 20.95 -11.00 24.31
N PHE A 202 20.75 -10.88 22.99
CA PHE A 202 20.44 -11.99 22.08
C PHE A 202 21.15 -11.81 20.72
N VAL A 203 21.17 -12.86 19.90
CA VAL A 203 21.83 -12.85 18.58
C VAL A 203 20.85 -12.56 17.45
N LYS A 204 21.35 -12.09 16.30
CA LYS A 204 20.52 -11.72 15.13
C LYS A 204 19.54 -12.81 14.67
N GLY A 205 19.90 -14.09 14.81
CA GLY A 205 19.06 -15.23 14.46
C GLY A 205 17.81 -15.38 15.33
N ALA A 206 17.81 -14.83 16.54
CA ALA A 206 16.69 -14.88 17.47
C ALA A 206 15.54 -13.92 17.10
N ILE A 207 15.80 -12.88 16.30
CA ILE A 207 14.83 -11.81 15.98
C ILE A 207 13.48 -12.34 15.49
N PRO A 208 13.39 -13.25 14.49
CA PRO A 208 12.10 -13.75 14.02
C PRO A 208 11.32 -14.51 15.10
N HIS A 209 12.01 -15.25 15.96
CA HIS A 209 11.40 -16.02 17.05
C HIS A 209 10.88 -15.10 18.16
N LEU A 210 11.67 -14.07 18.52
CA LEU A 210 11.27 -13.06 19.50
C LEU A 210 10.06 -12.28 19.01
N LEU A 211 10.08 -11.81 17.77
CA LEU A 211 8.95 -11.08 17.18
C LEU A 211 7.66 -11.91 17.16
N ARG A 212 7.75 -13.21 16.86
CA ARG A 212 6.60 -14.12 16.93
C ARG A 212 6.04 -14.21 18.35
N LYS A 213 6.91 -14.31 19.35
CA LYS A 213 6.50 -14.41 20.75
C LYS A 213 5.93 -13.09 21.28
N MET A 214 6.52 -11.97 20.90
CA MET A 214 6.03 -10.63 21.25
C MET A 214 4.66 -10.34 20.65
N ALA A 215 4.30 -10.96 19.51
CA ALA A 215 2.96 -10.85 18.93
C ALA A 215 1.87 -11.46 19.84
N GLU A 216 2.22 -12.37 20.76
CA GLU A 216 1.30 -12.87 21.80
C GLU A 216 1.00 -11.83 22.90
N GLY A 217 1.63 -10.65 22.84
CA GLY A 217 1.46 -9.56 23.81
C GLY A 217 2.48 -9.58 24.96
N LYS A 218 3.58 -10.32 24.82
CA LYS A 218 4.67 -10.35 25.80
C LYS A 218 5.72 -9.29 25.49
N GLY A 219 6.35 -8.74 26.53
CA GLY A 219 7.51 -7.85 26.39
C GLY A 219 8.72 -8.59 25.81
N CYS A 220 9.64 -7.84 25.20
CA CYS A 220 10.82 -8.43 24.56
C CYS A 220 11.71 -9.18 25.57
N GLU A 221 11.96 -8.63 26.76
CA GLU A 221 12.78 -9.29 27.79
C GLU A 221 12.17 -10.61 28.27
N ASP A 222 10.86 -10.64 28.47
CA ASP A 222 10.15 -11.85 28.89
C ASP A 222 10.19 -12.92 27.79
N ALA A 223 10.05 -12.51 26.52
CA ALA A 223 10.17 -13.40 25.38
C ALA A 223 11.58 -14.01 25.27
N VAL A 224 12.64 -13.25 25.56
CA VAL A 224 14.03 -13.77 25.58
C VAL A 224 14.19 -14.84 26.67
N LYS A 225 13.71 -14.58 27.89
CA LYS A 225 13.83 -15.51 29.03
C LYS A 225 13.03 -16.79 28.79
N GLU A 226 11.80 -16.68 28.32
CA GLU A 226 10.90 -17.83 28.12
C GLU A 226 11.36 -18.75 26.98
N LEU A 227 11.89 -18.18 25.90
CA LEU A 227 12.43 -18.96 24.80
C LEU A 227 13.86 -19.47 25.05
N GLY A 228 14.48 -19.05 26.16
CA GLY A 228 15.87 -19.40 26.48
C GLY A 228 16.87 -18.82 25.48
N LEU A 229 16.57 -17.67 24.88
CA LEU A 229 17.34 -17.06 23.78
C LEU A 229 18.41 -16.07 24.25
N LEU A 230 18.87 -16.21 25.49
CA LEU A 230 19.98 -15.42 26.02
C LEU A 230 21.27 -15.78 25.29
N ARG A 231 21.99 -14.76 24.83
CA ARG A 231 23.28 -14.93 24.16
C ARG A 231 24.29 -15.58 25.11
N ILE A 232 25.01 -16.58 24.60
CA ILE A 232 26.10 -17.23 25.31
C ILE A 232 27.42 -16.59 24.88
N THR A 233 28.21 -16.10 25.83
CA THR A 233 29.52 -15.45 25.61
C THR A 233 30.59 -16.02 26.53
N GLY A 234 31.87 -15.71 26.24
CA GLY A 234 33.00 -15.95 27.14
C GLY A 234 33.18 -17.42 27.58
N GLU A 235 33.11 -17.69 28.88
CA GLU A 235 33.31 -19.03 29.44
C GLU A 235 32.24 -20.04 29.01
N GLY A 236 31.00 -19.60 28.79
CA GLY A 236 29.93 -20.47 28.29
C GLY A 236 30.21 -20.94 26.87
N LEU A 237 30.77 -20.06 26.03
CA LEU A 237 31.17 -20.38 24.67
C LEU A 237 32.33 -21.39 24.65
N LYS A 238 33.31 -21.23 25.55
CA LYS A 238 34.45 -22.16 25.73
C LYS A 238 33.99 -23.60 25.96
N ARG A 239 33.11 -23.80 26.94
CA ARG A 239 32.61 -25.14 27.28
C ARG A 239 31.92 -25.82 26.10
N ILE A 240 31.09 -25.08 25.36
CA ILE A 240 30.39 -25.62 24.18
C ILE A 240 31.38 -26.01 23.07
N VAL A 241 32.43 -25.22 22.87
CA VAL A 241 33.46 -25.50 21.86
C VAL A 241 34.28 -26.74 22.23
N GLU A 242 34.60 -26.91 23.52
CA GLU A 242 35.31 -28.08 24.05
C GLU A 242 34.46 -29.35 24.01
N GLU A 243 33.16 -29.26 24.35
CA GLU A 243 32.21 -30.38 24.33
C GLU A 243 31.88 -30.89 22.92
N GLU A 244 31.81 -30.00 21.92
CA GLU A 244 31.40 -30.34 20.54
C GLU A 244 32.59 -30.49 19.56
N GLU A 245 33.80 -30.68 20.08
CA GLU A 245 35.04 -30.92 19.31
C GLU A 245 35.33 -29.87 18.20
N GLY A 246 35.11 -28.58 18.48
CA GLY A 246 35.60 -27.48 17.64
C GLY A 246 35.03 -27.36 16.21
N SER A 247 34.00 -28.12 15.84
CA SER A 247 33.39 -28.01 14.50
C SER A 247 32.37 -26.89 14.44
N MET A 248 32.74 -25.79 13.79
CA MET A 248 31.89 -24.59 13.60
C MET A 248 30.49 -24.93 13.05
N ALA A 249 30.41 -25.86 12.09
CA ALA A 249 29.15 -26.24 11.48
C ALA A 249 28.24 -27.03 12.46
N GLY A 250 28.81 -27.86 13.33
CA GLY A 250 28.07 -28.61 14.34
C GLY A 250 27.49 -27.69 15.41
N ILE A 251 28.32 -26.79 15.93
CA ILE A 251 27.93 -25.83 16.96
C ILE A 251 26.84 -24.88 16.42
N MET A 252 27.03 -24.30 15.24
CA MET A 252 26.02 -23.40 14.65
C MET A 252 24.70 -24.12 14.33
N LYS A 253 24.71 -25.42 14.02
CA LYS A 253 23.47 -26.17 13.79
C LYS A 253 22.61 -26.29 15.05
N LYS A 254 23.23 -26.41 16.22
CA LYS A 254 22.55 -26.56 17.52
C LYS A 254 22.28 -25.23 18.21
N TYR A 255 23.18 -24.25 18.06
CA TYR A 255 23.22 -23.04 18.88
C TYR A 255 23.12 -21.73 18.06
N SER A 256 22.66 -21.77 16.80
CA SER A 256 22.52 -20.57 15.93
C SER A 256 21.67 -19.45 16.51
N LEU A 257 20.78 -19.77 17.46
CA LEU A 257 19.93 -18.81 18.15
C LEU A 257 20.52 -18.24 19.44
N LEU A 258 21.69 -18.75 19.87
CA LEU A 258 22.33 -18.40 21.16
C LEU A 258 23.76 -17.88 21.00
N ILE A 259 24.46 -18.28 19.93
CA ILE A 259 25.88 -17.96 19.70
C ILE A 259 26.02 -17.07 18.47
N ASP A 260 26.82 -16.01 18.61
CA ASP A 260 27.14 -15.15 17.47
C ASP A 260 28.19 -15.84 16.58
N ALA A 261 27.93 -15.85 15.27
CA ALA A 261 28.75 -16.56 14.31
C ALA A 261 30.15 -15.93 14.13
N ASP A 262 30.27 -14.61 14.29
CA ASP A 262 31.53 -13.89 14.14
C ASP A 262 32.39 -14.10 15.39
N GLU A 263 31.79 -14.05 16.59
CA GLU A 263 32.46 -14.37 17.86
C GLU A 263 32.96 -15.82 17.92
N LEU A 264 32.13 -16.80 17.50
CA LEU A 264 32.55 -18.21 17.42
C LEU A 264 33.73 -18.40 16.46
N LYS A 265 33.75 -17.66 15.34
CA LYS A 265 34.83 -17.74 14.35
C LYS A 265 36.14 -17.16 14.87
N GLU A 266 36.09 -16.04 15.60
CA GLU A 266 37.26 -15.49 16.28
C GLU A 266 37.79 -16.45 17.35
N PHE A 267 36.88 -17.02 18.14
CA PHE A 267 37.24 -17.99 19.17
C PHE A 267 37.93 -19.24 18.60
N LEU A 268 37.36 -19.84 17.54
CA LEU A 268 37.94 -21.01 16.87
C LEU A 268 39.28 -20.72 16.16
N ARG A 269 39.52 -19.47 15.73
CA ARG A 269 40.83 -19.07 15.18
C ARG A 269 41.90 -19.03 16.26
N GLY A 270 41.56 -18.57 17.46
CA GLY A 270 42.46 -18.62 18.63
C GLY A 270 42.69 -20.04 19.12
N TYR A 271 41.64 -20.86 19.18
CA TYR A 271 41.70 -22.24 19.68
C TYR A 271 42.54 -23.20 18.81
N LYS A 272 42.68 -22.93 17.51
CA LYS A 272 43.54 -23.72 16.61
C LYS A 272 45.01 -23.28 16.58
N ALA A 273 45.34 -22.19 17.27
CA ALA A 273 46.70 -21.65 17.34
C ALA A 273 47.49 -22.14 18.57
N ASP A 274 46.80 -22.74 19.55
CA ASP A 274 47.35 -23.47 20.71
C ASP A 274 47.27 -24.99 20.48
#